data_AF-A0A1G9MIH8-F1
#
_entry.id   AF-A0A1G9MIH8-F1
#
_cell.length_a   1.000
_cell.length_b   1.000
_cell.length_c   1.000
_cell.angle_alpha   90.00
_cell.angle_beta   90.00
_cell.angle_gamma   90.00
#
_symmetry.space_group_name_H-M   'P 1'
#
loop_
_entity.id
_entity.type
_entity.pdbx_description
1 polymer ?
#
loop_
_entity_poly.entity_id
_entity_poly.type
_entity_poly.pdbx_seq_one_letter_code
_entity_poly.pdbx_strand_id
1 'polypeptide(L)'
;MDNTQLSARPFEYPLGFQPWRDDLTGRPQPQGEGYTYELLENSRDAYRFHAVMSAARIAELFREFSRFLGGEAFFILEFYEEQVGVNRPADSDERPLPTIYYSPYLPLDELFSTIDPYLQRLIHDGFVGFGLANNREGMELFYSEEKVLTCFTGNHIRIMDLFARFGLRHDQELLFPTDFGHDHVSLLWHPRQSLPDELRPLAGPDLDYINFCRDLTEILDMYPVEESLSFFLSKRDQDIIEDILAGHPEYSEFAEDDFGNLLFDWNDFVLECEAGFTGDLWEYRQGLTLRDVIQYVLDAAPETQRDKILDIIIETDQRFQKILIDCRKRIDQPTENPRGAQESFWYHGVVHNPGAELRRDLIRTGWYQS
;
A
#
# COMPACT_ATOMS: atom_id res chain seq x y z
N MET A 1 -18.61 35.88 27.08
CA MET A 1 -18.45 35.77 25.62
C MET A 1 -19.06 34.44 25.24
N ASP A 2 -20.08 34.50 24.38
CA ASP A 2 -21.04 33.43 24.16
C ASP A 2 -20.39 32.13 23.71
N ASN A 3 -20.65 31.09 24.50
CA ASN A 3 -20.33 29.71 24.20
C ASN A 3 -21.45 29.20 23.30
N THR A 4 -21.41 29.53 22.01
CA THR A 4 -22.33 28.98 21.02
C THR A 4 -22.14 27.47 21.00
N GLN A 5 -23.10 26.76 21.61
CA GLN A 5 -23.32 25.34 21.39
C GLN A 5 -23.49 25.12 19.89
N LEU A 6 -22.40 24.79 19.20
CA LEU A 6 -22.45 23.98 18.00
C LEU A 6 -23.18 22.71 18.42
N SER A 7 -24.46 22.60 18.09
CA SER A 7 -25.18 21.34 18.16
C SER A 7 -24.38 20.36 17.30
N ALA A 8 -23.60 19.49 17.93
CA ALA A 8 -22.82 18.48 17.22
C ALA A 8 -23.81 17.71 16.35
N ARG A 9 -23.61 17.78 15.03
CA ARG A 9 -24.39 16.94 14.12
C ARG A 9 -24.12 15.48 14.52
N PRO A 10 -25.13 14.61 14.52
CA PRO A 10 -24.91 13.20 14.77
C PRO A 10 -23.90 12.66 13.75
N PHE A 11 -23.02 11.76 14.17
CA PHE A 11 -22.07 11.10 13.30
C PHE A 11 -22.80 10.31 12.21
N GLU A 12 -22.40 10.50 10.94
CA GLU A 12 -23.02 9.83 9.80
C GLU A 12 -22.09 8.72 9.29
N TYR A 13 -22.45 7.47 9.61
CA TYR A 13 -21.75 6.29 9.10
C TYR A 13 -21.92 6.15 7.57
N PRO A 14 -20.93 5.58 6.87
CA PRO A 14 -21.11 5.03 5.54
C PRO A 14 -22.27 4.03 5.50
N LEU A 15 -22.96 3.90 4.36
CA LEU A 15 -24.17 3.07 4.27
C LEU A 15 -23.87 1.59 4.52
N GLY A 16 -22.75 1.13 3.96
CA GLY A 16 -22.27 -0.22 4.05
C GLY A 16 -21.65 -0.57 5.40
N PHE A 17 -21.68 0.33 6.38
CA PHE A 17 -21.23 0.07 7.73
C PHE A 17 -22.41 0.20 8.70
N GLN A 18 -22.80 -0.91 9.34
CA GLN A 18 -23.98 -0.97 10.21
C GLN A 18 -23.61 -1.43 11.61
N PRO A 19 -23.39 -0.51 12.56
CA PRO A 19 -23.20 -0.87 13.96
C PRO A 19 -24.39 -1.65 14.51
N TRP A 20 -24.12 -2.67 15.32
CA TRP A 20 -25.17 -3.38 16.04
C TRP A 20 -25.83 -2.45 17.05
N ARG A 21 -27.16 -2.44 17.07
CA ARG A 21 -27.94 -1.50 17.90
C ARG A 21 -27.59 -1.58 19.38
N ASP A 22 -27.40 -2.80 19.88
CA ASP A 22 -27.14 -3.05 21.30
C ASP A 22 -25.78 -2.49 21.76
N ASP A 23 -24.79 -2.41 20.87
CA ASP A 23 -23.46 -1.85 21.16
C ASP A 23 -23.44 -0.32 21.16
N LEU A 24 -24.40 0.32 20.47
CA LEU A 24 -24.61 1.76 20.49
C LEU A 24 -25.45 2.20 21.70
N THR A 25 -26.47 1.42 22.07
CA THR A 25 -27.43 1.79 23.13
C THR A 25 -26.94 1.33 24.50
N GLY A 26 -26.12 2.16 25.16
CA GLY A 26 -25.64 1.87 26.52
C GLY A 26 -24.32 2.54 26.88
N ARG A 27 -23.64 3.14 25.90
CA ARG A 27 -22.36 3.81 26.13
C ARG A 27 -22.55 5.22 26.72
N PRO A 28 -21.65 5.65 27.63
CA PRO A 28 -21.70 6.99 28.20
C PRO A 28 -21.39 8.10 27.18
N GLN A 29 -20.72 7.76 26.08
CA GLN A 29 -20.47 8.67 24.96
C GLN A 29 -20.81 8.00 23.62
N PRO A 30 -21.54 8.69 22.72
CA PRO A 30 -21.76 8.23 21.36
C PRO A 30 -20.47 8.36 20.53
N GLN A 31 -20.37 7.61 19.43
CA GLN A 31 -19.30 7.80 18.44
C GLN A 31 -19.26 9.26 17.98
N GLY A 32 -18.08 9.87 18.05
CA GLY A 32 -17.80 11.21 17.58
C GLY A 32 -16.80 11.22 16.42
N GLU A 33 -16.63 12.39 15.81
CA GLU A 33 -15.52 12.64 14.89
C GLU A 33 -14.28 13.07 15.68
N GLY A 34 -13.10 12.62 15.24
CA GLY A 34 -11.85 12.95 15.90
C GLY A 34 -10.67 12.21 15.28
N TYR A 35 -9.50 12.37 15.90
CA TYR A 35 -8.33 11.58 15.55
C TYR A 35 -7.45 11.25 16.75
N THR A 36 -6.72 10.15 16.65
CA THR A 36 -5.53 9.84 17.46
C THR A 36 -4.30 9.90 16.56
N TYR A 37 -3.13 10.02 17.15
CA TYR A 37 -1.88 9.85 16.42
C TYR A 37 -0.77 9.38 17.37
N GLU A 38 0.21 8.72 16.79
CA GLU A 38 1.38 8.21 17.49
C GLU A 38 2.60 8.21 16.57
N LEU A 39 3.78 8.05 17.15
CA LEU A 39 5.01 7.83 16.38
C LEU A 39 4.92 6.44 15.73
N LEU A 40 5.25 6.34 14.45
CA LEU A 40 5.26 5.08 13.73
C LEU A 40 6.35 4.16 14.32
N GLU A 41 6.00 2.87 14.48
CA GLU A 41 6.95 1.85 14.94
C GLU A 41 8.18 1.83 14.04
N ASN A 42 9.36 1.64 14.65
CA ASN A 42 10.67 1.65 13.96
C ASN A 42 10.98 2.95 13.18
N SER A 43 10.26 4.06 13.44
CA SER A 43 10.58 5.38 12.91
C SER A 43 10.90 6.38 14.02
N ARG A 44 11.68 7.42 13.68
CA ARG A 44 12.02 8.52 14.60
C ARG A 44 11.28 9.82 14.29
N ASP A 45 10.63 9.89 13.13
CA ASP A 45 10.05 11.11 12.58
C ASP A 45 8.82 10.88 11.70
N ALA A 46 8.41 9.63 11.48
CA ALA A 46 7.12 9.31 10.89
C ALA A 46 6.05 9.11 11.96
N TYR A 47 4.83 9.50 11.63
CA TYR A 47 3.68 9.42 12.50
C TYR A 47 2.55 8.67 11.80
N ARG A 48 1.81 7.89 12.59
CA ARG A 48 0.56 7.26 12.18
C ARG A 48 -0.59 8.04 12.82
N PHE A 49 -1.56 8.44 12.01
CA PHE A 49 -2.82 9.02 12.45
C PHE A 49 -3.94 8.05 12.18
N HIS A 50 -4.89 7.95 13.11
CA HIS A 50 -6.16 7.28 12.92
C HIS A 50 -7.27 8.29 13.13
N ALA A 51 -8.13 8.49 12.15
CA ALA A 51 -9.20 9.47 12.20
C ALA A 51 -10.56 8.85 11.84
N VAL A 52 -11.59 9.32 12.53
CA VAL A 52 -12.97 8.96 12.28
C VAL A 52 -13.72 10.22 11.88
N MET A 53 -14.37 10.19 10.72
CA MET A 53 -15.11 11.32 10.16
C MET A 53 -16.37 10.85 9.45
N SER A 54 -17.43 11.66 9.45
CA SER A 54 -18.69 11.35 8.77
C SER A 54 -18.49 11.17 7.27
N ALA A 55 -19.20 10.21 6.70
CA ALA A 55 -19.09 9.81 5.29
C ALA A 55 -19.21 10.99 4.31
N ALA A 56 -20.13 11.92 4.59
CA ALA A 56 -20.39 13.11 3.75
C ALA A 56 -19.16 14.03 3.58
N ARG A 57 -18.15 13.90 4.44
CA ARG A 57 -16.98 14.79 4.47
C ARG A 57 -15.73 14.12 3.87
N ILE A 58 -15.73 12.79 3.72
CA ILE A 58 -14.56 12.00 3.31
C ILE A 58 -14.06 12.47 1.94
N ALA A 59 -14.94 12.68 0.97
CA ALA A 59 -14.58 13.14 -0.37
C ALA A 59 -13.82 14.48 -0.37
N GLU A 60 -14.23 15.43 0.46
CA GLU A 60 -13.58 16.74 0.56
C GLU A 60 -12.21 16.61 1.21
N LEU A 61 -12.11 15.84 2.30
CA LEU A 61 -10.83 15.61 2.99
C LEU A 61 -9.83 14.89 2.09
N PHE A 62 -10.29 13.91 1.32
CA PHE A 62 -9.46 13.16 0.36
C PHE A 62 -8.85 14.09 -0.70
N ARG A 63 -9.64 15.05 -1.22
CA ARG A 63 -9.14 16.07 -2.15
C ARG A 63 -8.23 17.11 -1.50
N GLU A 64 -8.51 17.51 -0.26
CA GLU A 64 -7.65 18.46 0.45
C GLU A 64 -6.30 17.83 0.81
N PHE A 65 -6.29 16.53 1.14
CA PHE A 65 -5.08 15.76 1.41
C PHE A 65 -4.17 15.67 0.19
N SER A 66 -4.73 15.45 -1.01
CA SER A 66 -3.91 15.26 -2.22
C SER A 66 -3.01 16.45 -2.56
N ARG A 67 -3.32 17.65 -2.07
CA ARG A 67 -2.46 18.83 -2.20
C ARG A 67 -1.08 18.67 -1.55
N PHE A 68 -0.91 17.67 -0.68
CA PHE A 68 0.36 17.37 -0.04
C PHE A 68 1.23 16.39 -0.84
N LEU A 69 0.71 15.78 -1.91
CA LEU A 69 1.38 14.70 -2.66
C LEU A 69 2.25 15.18 -3.84
N GLY A 70 2.51 16.49 -3.98
CA GLY A 70 3.49 16.98 -4.95
C GLY A 70 3.07 16.94 -6.44
N GLY A 71 1.80 16.66 -6.74
CA GLY A 71 1.23 16.77 -8.11
C GLY A 71 0.95 15.43 -8.80
N GLU A 72 1.51 14.34 -8.29
CA GLU A 72 1.25 12.96 -8.70
C GLU A 72 1.10 12.06 -7.48
N ALA A 73 0.45 10.92 -7.66
CA ALA A 73 0.29 9.90 -6.62
C ALA A 73 0.02 8.55 -7.27
N PHE A 74 0.07 7.48 -6.49
CA PHE A 74 -0.63 6.26 -6.86
C PHE A 74 -1.91 6.13 -6.02
N PHE A 75 -2.91 5.51 -6.62
CA PHE A 75 -4.18 5.19 -5.98
C PHE A 75 -4.11 3.79 -5.40
N ILE A 76 -4.65 3.64 -4.18
CA ILE A 76 -4.75 2.38 -3.47
C ILE A 76 -6.22 1.96 -3.50
N LEU A 77 -6.50 0.71 -3.86
CA LEU A 77 -7.83 0.13 -3.82
C LEU A 77 -7.78 -1.23 -3.15
N GLU A 78 -8.64 -1.45 -2.16
CA GLU A 78 -8.73 -2.69 -1.39
C GLU A 78 -10.17 -3.23 -1.51
N PHE A 79 -10.33 -4.46 -1.99
CA PHE A 79 -11.65 -5.11 -2.06
C PHE A 79 -11.54 -6.63 -2.20
N TYR A 80 -12.64 -7.33 -1.95
CA TYR A 80 -12.74 -8.78 -2.17
C TYR A 80 -13.06 -9.10 -3.62
N GLU A 81 -12.21 -9.86 -4.31
CA GLU A 81 -12.43 -10.23 -5.72
C GLU A 81 -13.65 -11.17 -5.94
N GLU A 82 -14.14 -11.80 -4.88
CA GLU A 82 -15.32 -12.66 -4.85
C GLU A 82 -16.36 -12.15 -3.84
N GLN A 83 -17.65 -12.45 -4.09
CA GLN A 83 -18.72 -12.08 -3.18
C GLN A 83 -18.57 -12.82 -1.85
N VAL A 84 -18.34 -12.06 -0.79
CA VAL A 84 -18.28 -12.58 0.58
C VAL A 84 -19.62 -13.23 0.93
N GLY A 85 -19.59 -14.52 1.30
CA GLY A 85 -20.75 -15.27 1.80
C GLY A 85 -21.54 -16.11 0.79
N VAL A 86 -21.20 -16.12 -0.50
CA VAL A 86 -21.99 -16.86 -1.53
C VAL A 86 -21.51 -18.31 -1.74
N ASN A 87 -20.22 -18.60 -1.58
CA ASN A 87 -19.63 -19.87 -2.04
C ASN A 87 -18.98 -20.74 -0.96
N ARG A 88 -19.23 -20.50 0.34
CA ARG A 88 -18.43 -21.15 1.39
C ARG A 88 -19.18 -22.15 2.27
N PRO A 89 -18.62 -23.36 2.49
CA PRO A 89 -19.02 -24.22 3.59
C PRO A 89 -18.77 -23.50 4.92
N ALA A 90 -19.68 -23.62 5.89
CA ALA A 90 -19.58 -22.95 7.20
C ALA A 90 -18.34 -23.31 8.04
N ASP A 91 -17.54 -24.29 7.62
CA ASP A 91 -16.43 -24.90 8.38
C ASP A 91 -15.02 -24.55 7.85
N SER A 92 -14.87 -23.57 6.96
CA SER A 92 -13.54 -23.12 6.51
C SER A 92 -12.99 -22.01 7.43
N ASP A 93 -11.90 -22.29 8.15
CA ASP A 93 -11.29 -21.38 9.13
C ASP A 93 -10.57 -20.15 8.53
N GLU A 94 -10.19 -20.17 7.25
CA GLU A 94 -9.40 -19.08 6.64
C GLU A 94 -10.32 -17.94 6.18
N ARG A 95 -10.54 -16.86 6.93
CA ARG A 95 -11.36 -15.75 6.42
C ARG A 95 -10.79 -15.23 5.08
N PRO A 96 -11.63 -15.00 4.04
CA PRO A 96 -11.15 -14.36 2.83
C PRO A 96 -10.54 -13.01 3.22
N LEU A 97 -9.41 -12.68 2.62
CA LEU A 97 -8.76 -11.39 2.78
C LEU A 97 -9.06 -10.57 1.52
N PRO A 98 -9.22 -9.24 1.65
CA PRO A 98 -9.32 -8.39 0.48
C PRO A 98 -7.98 -8.37 -0.28
N THR A 99 -8.04 -8.18 -1.59
CA THR A 99 -6.88 -7.94 -2.43
C THR A 99 -6.61 -6.44 -2.48
N ILE A 100 -5.36 -6.04 -2.29
CA ILE A 100 -4.91 -4.64 -2.41
C ILE A 100 -4.32 -4.43 -3.80
N TYR A 101 -4.73 -3.36 -4.46
CA TYR A 101 -4.24 -2.95 -5.77
C TYR A 101 -3.64 -1.56 -5.69
N TYR A 102 -2.50 -1.36 -6.36
CA TYR A 102 -1.90 -0.05 -6.60
C TYR A 102 -2.02 0.31 -8.08
N SER A 103 -2.36 1.57 -8.36
CA SER A 103 -2.14 2.13 -9.70
C SER A 103 -0.66 2.48 -9.89
N PRO A 104 -0.21 2.69 -11.13
CA PRO A 104 1.00 3.47 -11.38
C PRO A 104 0.88 4.89 -10.79
N TYR A 105 2.01 5.59 -10.70
CA TYR A 105 2.01 7.02 -10.44
C TYR A 105 1.31 7.76 -11.59
N LEU A 106 0.30 8.55 -11.25
CA LEU A 106 -0.51 9.30 -12.18
C LEU A 106 -0.64 10.76 -11.70
N PRO A 107 -0.75 11.73 -12.63
CA PRO A 107 -1.05 13.12 -12.27
C PRO A 107 -2.34 13.20 -11.45
N LEU A 108 -2.37 14.03 -10.40
CA LEU A 108 -3.53 14.12 -9.51
C LEU A 108 -4.81 14.52 -10.26
N ASP A 109 -4.73 15.43 -11.23
CA ASP A 109 -5.89 15.85 -12.02
C ASP A 109 -6.49 14.69 -12.82
N GLU A 110 -5.64 13.82 -13.37
CA GLU A 110 -6.05 12.62 -14.09
C GLU A 110 -6.70 11.62 -13.13
N LEU A 111 -6.04 11.32 -12.01
CA LEU A 111 -6.57 10.43 -10.96
C LEU A 111 -7.96 10.86 -10.49
N PHE A 112 -8.12 12.13 -10.09
CA PHE A 112 -9.42 12.62 -9.63
C PHE A 112 -10.46 12.62 -10.74
N SER A 113 -10.09 12.96 -11.98
CA SER A 113 -11.04 12.88 -13.09
C SER A 113 -11.60 11.47 -13.31
N THR A 114 -10.77 10.45 -13.06
CA THR A 114 -11.13 9.03 -13.17
C THR A 114 -11.91 8.52 -11.96
N ILE A 115 -11.51 8.89 -10.73
CA ILE A 115 -12.07 8.35 -9.48
C ILE A 115 -13.36 9.07 -9.07
N ASP A 116 -13.52 10.35 -9.41
CA ASP A 116 -14.66 11.17 -8.98
C ASP A 116 -16.05 10.53 -9.27
N PRO A 117 -16.29 9.90 -10.44
CA PRO A 117 -17.54 9.19 -10.70
C PRO A 117 -17.80 7.99 -9.77
N TYR A 118 -16.75 7.44 -9.13
CA TYR A 118 -16.77 6.26 -8.26
C TYR A 118 -16.71 6.62 -6.78
N LEU A 119 -16.25 7.82 -6.42
CA LEU A 119 -15.92 8.19 -5.06
C LEU A 119 -17.05 7.97 -4.05
N GLN A 120 -18.31 8.26 -4.43
CA GLN A 120 -19.45 8.00 -3.55
C GLN A 120 -19.68 6.50 -3.30
N ARG A 121 -19.40 5.64 -4.29
CA ARG A 121 -19.49 4.19 -4.11
C ARG A 121 -18.36 3.69 -3.21
N LEU A 122 -17.14 4.16 -3.42
CA LEU A 122 -15.96 3.84 -2.60
C LEU A 122 -16.16 4.23 -1.13
N ILE A 123 -16.71 5.42 -0.86
CA ILE A 123 -16.97 5.88 0.51
C ILE A 123 -18.02 5.02 1.20
N HIS A 124 -19.12 4.71 0.49
CA HIS A 124 -20.31 4.15 1.12
C HIS A 124 -20.38 2.62 1.12
N ASP A 125 -19.70 1.90 0.23
CA ASP A 125 -19.76 0.42 0.21
C ASP A 125 -18.99 -0.19 1.39
N GLY A 126 -19.52 -1.24 1.99
CA GLY A 126 -18.94 -1.88 3.18
C GLY A 126 -17.67 -2.68 2.90
N PHE A 127 -17.42 -3.10 1.66
CA PHE A 127 -16.35 -4.06 1.33
C PHE A 127 -15.18 -3.43 0.58
N VAL A 128 -15.07 -2.11 0.64
CA VAL A 128 -14.07 -1.35 -0.12
C VAL A 128 -13.29 -0.43 0.80
N GLY A 129 -11.97 -0.52 0.68
CA GLY A 129 -11.01 0.47 1.16
C GLY A 129 -10.36 1.19 -0.03
N PHE A 130 -9.94 2.44 0.17
CA PHE A 130 -9.23 3.19 -0.88
C PHE A 130 -8.34 4.28 -0.30
N GLY A 131 -7.30 4.66 -1.05
CA GLY A 131 -6.33 5.64 -0.58
C GLY A 131 -5.54 6.32 -1.68
N LEU A 132 -4.70 7.28 -1.27
CA LEU A 132 -3.69 7.90 -2.11
C LEU A 132 -2.37 7.89 -1.34
N ALA A 133 -1.29 7.61 -2.06
CA ALA A 133 0.04 7.69 -1.51
C ALA A 133 1.04 8.26 -2.52
N ASN A 134 2.08 8.85 -1.97
CA ASN A 134 3.28 9.24 -2.69
C ASN A 134 4.48 8.97 -1.78
N ASN A 135 5.28 7.99 -2.14
CA ASN A 135 6.40 7.55 -1.31
C ASN A 135 7.51 8.61 -1.27
N ARG A 136 7.71 9.37 -2.36
CA ARG A 136 8.69 10.49 -2.41
C ARG A 136 8.34 11.59 -1.42
N GLU A 137 7.04 11.88 -1.27
CA GLU A 137 6.57 12.82 -0.24
C GLU A 137 6.47 12.18 1.15
N GLY A 138 6.61 10.86 1.26
CA GLY A 138 6.46 10.10 2.50
C GLY A 138 5.09 10.35 3.11
N MET A 139 4.04 10.26 2.29
CA MET A 139 2.66 10.54 2.68
C MET A 139 1.70 9.51 2.09
N GLU A 140 0.84 8.99 2.94
CA GLU A 140 -0.24 8.07 2.58
C GLU A 140 -1.49 8.42 3.39
N LEU A 141 -2.65 8.37 2.74
CA LEU A 141 -3.96 8.42 3.37
C LEU A 141 -4.80 7.28 2.81
N PHE A 142 -5.28 6.41 3.70
CA PHE A 142 -6.09 5.26 3.37
C PHE A 142 -7.38 5.26 4.18
N TYR A 143 -8.51 5.05 3.52
CA TYR A 143 -9.81 4.86 4.15
C TYR A 143 -10.19 3.39 4.02
N SER A 144 -10.12 2.66 5.12
CA SER A 144 -10.27 1.20 5.12
C SER A 144 -11.72 0.73 4.98
N GLU A 145 -11.92 -0.58 4.77
CA GLU A 145 -13.26 -1.20 4.87
C GLU A 145 -13.94 -0.94 6.22
N GLU A 146 -13.14 -0.85 7.29
CA GLU A 146 -13.55 -0.50 8.66
C GLU A 146 -13.93 0.98 8.84
N LYS A 147 -13.87 1.77 7.76
CA LYS A 147 -14.30 3.17 7.73
C LYS A 147 -13.51 4.06 8.68
N VAL A 148 -12.23 3.74 8.84
CA VAL A 148 -11.22 4.53 9.54
C VAL A 148 -10.25 5.12 8.53
N LEU A 149 -9.95 6.40 8.67
CA LEU A 149 -8.88 7.06 7.93
C LEU A 149 -7.55 6.82 8.64
N THR A 150 -6.65 6.08 8.00
CA THR A 150 -5.26 5.92 8.43
C THR A 150 -4.39 6.85 7.60
N CYS A 151 -3.50 7.61 8.24
CA CYS A 151 -2.55 8.45 7.52
C CYS A 151 -1.13 8.26 8.07
N PHE A 152 -0.18 8.02 7.17
CA PHE A 152 1.24 7.97 7.47
C PHE A 152 1.92 9.24 6.94
N THR A 153 2.76 9.88 7.76
CA THR A 153 3.45 11.10 7.35
C THR A 153 4.73 11.37 8.14
N GLY A 154 5.74 11.94 7.48
CA GLY A 154 6.87 12.58 8.14
C GLY A 154 6.56 13.99 8.70
N ASN A 155 5.39 14.55 8.40
CA ASN A 155 5.01 15.92 8.75
C ASN A 155 3.65 15.98 9.46
N HIS A 156 3.64 15.51 10.70
CA HIS A 156 2.45 15.46 11.55
C HIS A 156 1.75 16.83 11.71
N ILE A 157 2.50 17.95 11.69
CA ILE A 157 1.92 19.30 11.82
C ILE A 157 0.99 19.62 10.65
N ARG A 158 1.34 19.23 9.42
CA ARG A 158 0.47 19.44 8.24
C ARG A 158 -0.84 18.67 8.34
N ILE A 159 -0.79 17.43 8.83
CA ILE A 159 -1.98 16.60 9.02
C ILE A 159 -2.85 17.12 10.17
N MET A 160 -2.24 17.54 11.28
CA MET A 160 -2.96 18.20 12.37
C MET A 160 -3.66 19.48 11.91
N ASP A 161 -3.02 20.29 11.07
CA ASP A 161 -3.64 21.48 10.48
C ASP A 161 -4.81 21.12 9.54
N LEU A 162 -4.63 20.12 8.67
CA LEU A 162 -5.72 19.60 7.84
C LEU A 162 -6.91 19.16 8.71
N PHE A 163 -6.68 18.32 9.70
CA PHE A 163 -7.72 17.82 10.59
C PHE A 163 -8.38 18.95 11.38
N ALA A 164 -7.62 19.94 11.85
CA ALA A 164 -8.15 21.12 12.51
C ALA A 164 -9.04 21.98 11.58
N ARG A 165 -8.69 22.12 10.30
CA ARG A 165 -9.53 22.78 9.28
C ARG A 165 -10.84 22.03 9.04
N PHE A 166 -10.82 20.71 9.20
CA PHE A 166 -12.03 19.87 9.23
C PHE A 166 -12.67 19.79 10.62
N GLY A 167 -12.21 20.55 11.61
CA GLY A 167 -12.79 20.56 12.96
C GLY A 167 -12.66 19.23 13.71
N LEU A 168 -11.82 18.30 13.22
CA LEU A 168 -11.49 17.06 13.92
C LEU A 168 -10.61 17.40 15.12
N ARG A 169 -11.00 16.90 16.29
CA ARG A 169 -10.25 17.10 17.52
C ARG A 169 -9.41 15.88 17.84
N HIS A 170 -8.23 16.12 18.38
CA HIS A 170 -7.44 15.05 18.97
C HIS A 170 -8.15 14.54 20.22
N ASP A 171 -8.35 13.22 20.29
CA ASP A 171 -8.98 12.56 21.42
C ASP A 171 -8.35 11.16 21.62
N GLN A 172 -7.69 10.94 22.76
CA GLN A 172 -7.05 9.65 23.06
C GLN A 172 -8.04 8.56 23.44
N GLU A 173 -9.27 8.95 23.83
CA GLU A 173 -10.36 8.03 24.16
C GLU A 173 -11.35 7.92 23.00
N LEU A 174 -10.93 8.33 21.79
CA LEU A 174 -11.73 8.22 20.57
C LEU A 174 -12.10 6.76 20.35
N LEU A 175 -13.41 6.52 20.21
CA LEU A 175 -13.93 5.24 19.78
C LEU A 175 -13.71 5.07 18.27
N PHE A 176 -13.36 3.87 17.84
CA PHE A 176 -13.27 3.50 16.44
C PHE A 176 -14.45 2.58 16.06
N PRO A 177 -14.85 2.57 14.77
CA PRO A 177 -15.72 1.57 14.18
C PRO A 177 -15.47 0.12 14.65
N THR A 178 -14.20 -0.25 14.81
CA THR A 178 -13.74 -1.57 15.25
C THR A 178 -13.96 -1.87 16.74
N ASP A 179 -14.28 -0.87 17.56
CA ASP A 179 -14.52 -1.03 19.00
C ASP A 179 -15.94 -1.53 19.34
N PHE A 180 -16.74 -1.87 18.32
CA PHE A 180 -18.09 -2.39 18.49
C PHE A 180 -18.44 -3.39 17.38
N GLY A 181 -19.39 -4.28 17.67
CA GLY A 181 -19.92 -5.19 16.67
C GLY A 181 -20.67 -4.42 15.59
N HIS A 182 -20.42 -4.80 14.34
CA HIS A 182 -21.00 -4.16 13.18
C HIS A 182 -21.04 -5.13 11.99
N ASP A 183 -21.87 -4.81 11.01
CA ASP A 183 -21.97 -5.55 9.75
C ASP A 183 -21.43 -4.69 8.60
N HIS A 184 -20.70 -5.33 7.68
CA HIS A 184 -20.35 -4.78 6.37
C HIS A 184 -21.43 -5.17 5.36
N VAL A 185 -21.93 -4.19 4.62
CA VAL A 185 -23.08 -4.35 3.72
C VAL A 185 -22.74 -3.72 2.37
N SER A 186 -22.98 -4.47 1.29
CA SER A 186 -22.80 -3.95 -0.06
C SER A 186 -23.95 -3.00 -0.42
N LEU A 187 -23.66 -1.97 -1.22
CA LEU A 187 -24.65 -1.02 -1.71
C LEU A 187 -25.83 -1.68 -2.44
N LEU A 188 -25.62 -2.87 -3.03
CA LEU A 188 -26.66 -3.67 -3.68
C LEU A 188 -27.82 -4.06 -2.74
N TRP A 189 -27.53 -4.18 -1.44
CA TRP A 189 -28.50 -4.66 -0.44
C TRP A 189 -29.35 -3.54 0.14
N HIS A 190 -29.05 -2.28 -0.22
CA HIS A 190 -29.80 -1.13 0.25
C HIS A 190 -31.02 -0.85 -0.64
N PRO A 191 -32.19 -0.58 -0.06
CA PRO A 191 -33.32 -0.06 -0.82
C PRO A 191 -32.93 1.24 -1.53
N ARG A 192 -33.31 1.38 -2.81
CA ARG A 192 -33.05 2.58 -3.63
C ARG A 192 -33.35 3.91 -2.94
N GLN A 193 -34.38 3.94 -2.10
CA GLN A 193 -34.84 5.14 -1.39
C GLN A 193 -33.91 5.53 -0.23
N SER A 194 -33.12 4.59 0.28
CA SER A 194 -32.12 4.83 1.33
C SER A 194 -30.75 5.24 0.80
N LEU A 195 -30.53 5.14 -0.52
CA LEU A 195 -29.30 5.58 -1.16
C LEU A 195 -29.23 7.13 -1.22
N PRO A 196 -28.03 7.72 -1.04
CA PRO A 196 -27.72 9.10 -1.39
C PRO A 196 -28.20 9.47 -2.80
N ASP A 197 -28.46 10.75 -3.01
CA ASP A 197 -29.02 11.24 -4.28
C ASP A 197 -28.09 10.95 -5.47
N GLU A 198 -26.78 10.92 -5.24
CA GLU A 198 -25.74 10.60 -6.21
C GLU A 198 -25.74 9.12 -6.61
N LEU A 199 -26.10 8.22 -5.67
CA LEU A 199 -26.09 6.77 -5.88
C LEU A 199 -27.43 6.23 -6.38
N ARG A 200 -28.54 6.90 -6.06
CA ARG A 200 -29.90 6.49 -6.43
C ARG A 200 -30.11 6.24 -7.94
N PRO A 201 -29.51 7.01 -8.88
CA PRO A 201 -29.71 6.80 -10.31
C PRO A 201 -28.98 5.58 -10.88
N LEU A 202 -27.92 5.10 -10.22
CA LEU A 202 -27.02 4.06 -10.73
C LEU A 202 -27.72 2.70 -10.88
N ALA A 203 -27.39 1.90 -11.90
CA ALA A 203 -27.98 0.57 -12.04
C ALA A 203 -27.46 -0.39 -10.96
N GLY A 204 -28.07 -1.58 -10.83
CA GLY A 204 -27.59 -2.61 -9.90
C GLY A 204 -26.10 -2.95 -10.14
N PRO A 205 -25.70 -3.31 -11.37
CA PRO A 205 -24.29 -3.60 -11.68
C PRO A 205 -23.33 -2.47 -11.33
N ASP A 206 -23.76 -1.21 -11.47
CA ASP A 206 -22.95 -0.02 -11.13
C ASP A 206 -22.77 0.18 -9.62
N LEU A 207 -23.64 -0.43 -8.79
CA LEU A 207 -23.56 -0.41 -7.32
C LEU A 207 -22.83 -1.64 -6.76
N ASP A 208 -22.50 -2.62 -7.61
CA ASP A 208 -21.78 -3.82 -7.23
C ASP A 208 -20.28 -3.51 -7.11
N TYR A 209 -19.74 -3.65 -5.90
CA TYR A 209 -18.34 -3.33 -5.62
C TYR A 209 -17.37 -4.14 -6.44
N ILE A 210 -17.68 -5.40 -6.77
CA ILE A 210 -16.81 -6.21 -7.61
C ILE A 210 -16.72 -5.59 -9.01
N ASN A 211 -17.83 -5.12 -9.57
CA ASN A 211 -17.85 -4.56 -10.92
C ASN A 211 -17.14 -3.20 -10.94
N PHE A 212 -17.54 -2.26 -10.07
CA PHE A 212 -16.97 -0.92 -10.14
C PHE A 212 -15.51 -0.88 -9.66
N CYS A 213 -15.07 -1.81 -8.80
CA CYS A 213 -13.66 -1.94 -8.44
C CYS A 213 -12.86 -2.56 -9.59
N ARG A 214 -13.39 -3.58 -10.28
CA ARG A 214 -12.74 -4.12 -11.49
C ARG A 214 -12.60 -3.08 -12.59
N ASP A 215 -13.65 -2.29 -12.83
CA ASP A 215 -13.59 -1.17 -13.77
C ASP A 215 -12.46 -0.21 -13.38
N LEU A 216 -12.33 0.16 -12.09
CA LEU A 216 -11.24 1.02 -11.62
C LEU A 216 -9.87 0.36 -11.81
N THR A 217 -9.72 -0.93 -11.49
CA THR A 217 -8.45 -1.65 -11.69
C THR A 217 -8.05 -1.67 -13.16
N GLU A 218 -9.00 -1.83 -14.08
CA GLU A 218 -8.74 -1.80 -15.52
C GLU A 218 -8.44 -0.39 -16.03
N ILE A 219 -9.19 0.63 -15.61
CA ILE A 219 -9.03 2.00 -16.10
C ILE A 219 -7.72 2.63 -15.60
N LEU A 220 -7.30 2.31 -14.37
CA LEU A 220 -6.09 2.84 -13.76
C LEU A 220 -4.87 1.92 -13.94
N ASP A 221 -4.97 0.88 -14.78
CA ASP A 221 -3.92 -0.12 -15.02
C ASP A 221 -3.31 -0.66 -13.70
N MET A 222 -4.18 -0.96 -12.72
CA MET A 222 -3.75 -1.34 -11.38
C MET A 222 -3.25 -2.78 -11.32
N TYR A 223 -2.30 -3.02 -10.42
CA TYR A 223 -1.72 -4.33 -10.17
C TYR A 223 -1.89 -4.73 -8.69
N PRO A 224 -2.11 -6.03 -8.41
CA PRO A 224 -2.24 -6.51 -7.05
C PRO A 224 -0.91 -6.47 -6.30
N VAL A 225 -0.95 -6.20 -5.00
CA VAL A 225 0.22 -6.14 -4.11
C VAL A 225 0.05 -7.14 -2.97
N GLU A 226 1.10 -7.93 -2.70
CA GLU A 226 1.12 -8.83 -1.53
C GLU A 226 1.23 -8.02 -0.23
N GLU A 227 0.47 -8.41 0.81
CA GLU A 227 0.43 -7.69 2.10
C GLU A 227 1.83 -7.57 2.77
N SER A 228 2.72 -8.54 2.51
CA SER A 228 4.12 -8.53 2.95
C SER A 228 4.96 -7.40 2.33
N LEU A 229 4.49 -6.78 1.26
CA LEU A 229 5.15 -5.66 0.57
C LEU A 229 4.51 -4.30 0.90
N SER A 230 3.57 -4.25 1.83
CA SER A 230 3.04 -2.98 2.34
C SER A 230 4.04 -2.37 3.33
N PHE A 231 4.90 -1.47 2.86
CA PHE A 231 5.88 -0.77 3.68
C PHE A 231 5.79 0.75 3.50
N PHE A 232 6.22 1.48 4.52
CA PHE A 232 6.26 2.95 4.49
C PHE A 232 7.69 3.44 4.67
N LEU A 233 8.24 4.12 3.67
CA LEU A 233 9.49 4.90 3.79
C LEU A 233 9.12 6.36 4.01
N SER A 234 9.67 6.97 5.07
CA SER A 234 9.44 8.40 5.31
C SER A 234 10.18 9.23 4.27
N LYS A 235 9.78 10.50 4.08
CA LYS A 235 10.50 11.43 3.19
C LYS A 235 11.99 11.52 3.54
N ARG A 236 12.32 11.51 4.84
CA ARG A 236 13.73 11.52 5.26
C ARG A 236 14.45 10.23 4.89
N ASP A 237 13.79 9.07 5.02
CA ASP A 237 14.40 7.80 4.59
C ASP A 237 14.72 7.88 3.09
N GLN A 238 13.78 8.37 2.28
CA GLN A 238 13.95 8.58 0.84
C GLN A 238 15.07 9.58 0.53
N ASP A 239 15.10 10.76 1.17
CA ASP A 239 16.15 11.77 0.98
C ASP A 239 17.55 11.19 1.28
N ILE A 240 17.68 10.38 2.35
CA ILE A 240 18.96 9.73 2.70
C ILE A 240 19.37 8.72 1.62
N ILE A 241 18.41 7.95 1.11
CA ILE A 241 18.67 6.94 0.08
C ILE A 241 19.05 7.61 -1.24
N GLU A 242 18.34 8.66 -1.64
CA GLU A 242 18.64 9.48 -2.82
C GLU A 242 20.06 10.06 -2.72
N ASP A 243 20.43 10.67 -1.59
CA ASP A 243 21.78 11.20 -1.36
C ASP A 243 22.87 10.12 -1.49
N ILE A 244 22.59 8.90 -1.01
CA ILE A 244 23.51 7.75 -1.12
C ILE A 244 23.69 7.34 -2.58
N LEU A 245 22.58 7.15 -3.31
CA LEU A 245 22.57 6.69 -4.70
C LEU A 245 23.17 7.74 -5.64
N ALA A 246 22.82 9.02 -5.47
CA ALA A 246 23.37 10.12 -6.24
C ALA A 246 24.90 10.28 -6.08
N GLY A 247 25.43 9.80 -4.95
CA GLY A 247 26.88 9.75 -4.70
C GLY A 247 27.64 8.70 -5.51
N HIS A 248 26.96 7.78 -6.20
CA HIS A 248 27.57 6.68 -6.95
C HIS A 248 27.37 6.83 -8.47
N PRO A 249 28.43 6.88 -9.30
CA PRO A 249 28.30 7.10 -10.74
C PRO A 249 27.46 6.06 -11.50
N GLU A 250 27.46 4.80 -11.04
CA GLU A 250 26.69 3.73 -11.68
C GLU A 250 25.26 3.60 -11.14
N TYR A 251 24.98 4.17 -9.97
CA TYR A 251 23.66 4.05 -9.33
C TYR A 251 22.88 5.37 -9.26
N SER A 252 23.48 6.47 -9.73
CA SER A 252 22.87 7.79 -9.69
C SER A 252 21.57 7.88 -10.51
N GLU A 253 21.38 7.01 -11.51
CA GLU A 253 20.12 6.95 -12.25
C GLU A 253 18.95 6.47 -11.37
N PHE A 254 19.20 5.55 -10.45
CA PHE A 254 18.20 5.08 -9.49
C PHE A 254 17.90 6.09 -8.38
N ALA A 255 18.68 7.18 -8.26
CA ALA A 255 18.44 8.21 -7.25
C ALA A 255 17.19 9.04 -7.58
N GLU A 256 16.85 9.19 -8.87
CA GLU A 256 15.65 9.91 -9.30
C GLU A 256 14.37 9.05 -9.17
N ASP A 257 14.53 7.73 -9.07
CA ASP A 257 13.44 6.78 -8.94
C ASP A 257 12.99 6.64 -7.47
N ASP A 258 11.70 6.34 -7.27
CA ASP A 258 11.21 5.97 -5.94
C ASP A 258 11.87 4.66 -5.50
N PHE A 259 12.61 4.69 -4.40
CA PHE A 259 13.27 3.48 -3.88
C PHE A 259 12.29 2.36 -3.56
N GLY A 260 11.03 2.70 -3.25
CA GLY A 260 9.96 1.71 -3.12
C GLY A 260 9.78 0.87 -4.38
N ASN A 261 9.83 1.48 -5.58
CA ASN A 261 9.75 0.76 -6.85
C ASN A 261 10.90 -0.22 -7.02
N LEU A 262 12.12 0.13 -6.62
CA LEU A 262 13.25 -0.79 -6.67
C LEU A 262 13.04 -2.03 -5.80
N LEU A 263 12.42 -1.86 -4.63
CA LEU A 263 12.07 -2.97 -3.74
C LEU A 263 10.97 -3.86 -4.33
N PHE A 264 9.98 -3.26 -5.00
CA PHE A 264 8.95 -4.00 -5.74
C PHE A 264 9.55 -4.75 -6.93
N ASP A 265 10.39 -4.11 -7.75
CA ASP A 265 11.05 -4.72 -8.90
C ASP A 265 11.92 -5.92 -8.49
N TRP A 266 12.60 -5.83 -7.34
CA TRP A 266 13.33 -6.96 -6.76
C TRP A 266 12.38 -8.11 -6.42
N ASN A 267 11.25 -7.82 -5.78
CA ASN A 267 10.26 -8.84 -5.47
C ASN A 267 9.67 -9.49 -6.73
N ASP A 268 9.30 -8.70 -7.73
CA ASP A 268 8.74 -9.19 -8.99
C ASP A 268 9.72 -10.09 -9.73
N PHE A 269 11.00 -9.73 -9.75
CA PHE A 269 12.05 -10.59 -10.29
C PHE A 269 12.12 -11.94 -9.55
N VAL A 270 12.04 -11.94 -8.21
CA VAL A 270 12.04 -13.18 -7.41
C VAL A 270 10.79 -14.02 -7.68
N LEU A 271 9.62 -13.40 -7.80
CA LEU A 271 8.37 -14.07 -8.17
C LEU A 271 8.45 -14.71 -9.56
N GLU A 272 8.99 -14.00 -10.55
CA GLU A 272 9.21 -14.55 -11.89
C GLU A 272 10.15 -15.76 -11.83
N CYS A 273 11.20 -15.66 -11.03
CA CYS A 273 12.15 -16.74 -10.78
C CYS A 273 11.50 -17.97 -10.15
N GLU A 274 10.58 -17.80 -9.20
CA GLU A 274 9.81 -18.88 -8.58
C GLU A 274 8.83 -19.53 -9.57
N ALA A 275 8.15 -18.73 -10.40
CA ALA A 275 7.18 -19.19 -11.39
C ALA A 275 7.82 -19.93 -12.59
N GLY A 276 9.13 -19.76 -12.78
CA GLY A 276 9.90 -20.32 -13.88
C GLY A 276 10.36 -19.24 -14.84
N PHE A 277 11.48 -18.61 -14.49
CA PHE A 277 12.08 -17.47 -15.20
C PHE A 277 12.15 -17.69 -16.71
N THR A 278 11.57 -16.78 -17.50
CA THR A 278 11.48 -16.97 -18.96
C THR A 278 12.53 -16.23 -19.76
N GLY A 279 13.22 -15.28 -19.12
CA GLY A 279 14.23 -14.46 -19.75
C GLY A 279 15.56 -15.16 -20.06
N ASP A 280 16.49 -14.38 -20.61
CA ASP A 280 17.86 -14.79 -20.93
C ASP A 280 18.86 -14.49 -19.80
N LEU A 281 20.15 -14.76 -20.03
CA LEU A 281 21.18 -14.50 -19.01
C LEU A 281 21.39 -13.01 -18.73
N TRP A 282 21.14 -12.13 -19.70
CA TRP A 282 21.27 -10.69 -19.52
C TRP A 282 20.12 -10.16 -18.65
N GLU A 283 18.88 -10.55 -18.93
CA GLU A 283 17.70 -10.17 -18.13
C GLU A 283 17.84 -10.68 -16.69
N TYR A 284 18.31 -11.92 -16.51
CA TYR A 284 18.56 -12.46 -15.17
C TYR A 284 19.60 -11.63 -14.39
N ARG A 285 20.65 -11.15 -15.08
CA ARG A 285 21.67 -10.29 -14.46
C ARG A 285 21.13 -8.90 -14.11
N GLN A 286 20.22 -8.34 -14.91
CA GLN A 286 19.56 -7.08 -14.56
C GLN A 286 18.77 -7.20 -13.25
N GLY A 287 18.04 -8.32 -13.06
CA GLY A 287 17.37 -8.59 -11.78
C GLY A 287 18.32 -8.65 -10.59
N LEU A 288 19.52 -9.23 -10.78
CA LEU A 288 20.56 -9.24 -9.73
C LEU A 288 21.15 -7.85 -9.47
N THR A 289 21.26 -7.00 -10.48
CA THR A 289 21.71 -5.60 -10.32
C THR A 289 20.79 -4.83 -9.38
N LEU A 290 19.48 -5.07 -9.41
CA LEU A 290 18.54 -4.44 -8.47
C LEU A 290 18.96 -4.72 -7.02
N ARG A 291 19.33 -5.96 -6.73
CA ARG A 291 19.76 -6.36 -5.38
C ARG A 291 21.12 -5.77 -4.98
N ASP A 292 22.01 -5.50 -5.95
CA ASP A 292 23.25 -4.77 -5.72
C ASP A 292 23.01 -3.32 -5.34
N VAL A 293 22.10 -2.63 -6.03
CA VAL A 293 21.70 -1.26 -5.70
C VAL A 293 21.14 -1.20 -4.27
N ILE A 294 20.25 -2.15 -3.92
CA ILE A 294 19.73 -2.29 -2.55
C ILE A 294 20.88 -2.54 -1.55
N GLN A 295 21.83 -3.42 -1.87
CA GLN A 295 22.97 -3.69 -0.99
C GLN A 295 23.85 -2.46 -0.78
N TYR A 296 24.10 -1.69 -1.83
CA TYR A 296 24.89 -0.47 -1.75
C TYR A 296 24.25 0.54 -0.79
N VAL A 297 22.93 0.70 -0.85
CA VAL A 297 22.17 1.51 0.11
C VAL A 297 22.31 0.95 1.52
N LEU A 298 22.15 -0.36 1.72
CA LEU A 298 22.28 -1.01 3.04
C LEU A 298 23.67 -0.82 3.67
N ASP A 299 24.74 -0.84 2.86
CA ASP A 299 26.12 -0.69 3.32
C ASP A 299 26.45 0.75 3.74
N ALA A 300 25.78 1.74 3.14
CA ALA A 300 26.04 3.16 3.37
C ALA A 300 25.03 3.81 4.34
N ALA A 301 23.82 3.26 4.45
CA ALA A 301 22.74 3.83 5.24
C ALA A 301 23.02 3.77 6.75
N PRO A 302 22.49 4.74 7.53
CA PRO A 302 22.49 4.64 8.98
C PRO A 302 21.73 3.41 9.46
N GLU A 303 22.10 2.89 10.64
CA GLU A 303 21.54 1.67 11.23
C GLU A 303 20.01 1.61 11.21
N THR A 304 19.32 2.71 11.57
CA THR A 304 17.85 2.74 11.57
C THR A 304 17.24 2.53 10.17
N GLN A 305 17.78 3.17 9.13
CA GLN A 305 17.31 2.99 7.75
C GLN A 305 17.68 1.60 7.23
N ARG A 306 18.89 1.14 7.52
CA ARG A 306 19.37 -0.18 7.12
C ARG A 306 18.50 -1.30 7.67
N ASP A 307 18.23 -1.27 8.98
CA ASP A 307 17.43 -2.31 9.64
C ASP A 307 16.00 -2.32 9.07
N LYS A 308 15.44 -1.14 8.81
CA LYS A 308 14.13 -0.99 8.16
C LYS A 308 14.09 -1.57 6.75
N ILE A 309 15.10 -1.31 5.91
CA ILE A 309 15.18 -1.87 4.56
C ILE A 309 15.36 -3.40 4.62
N LEU A 310 16.16 -3.90 5.56
CA LEU A 310 16.34 -5.34 5.78
C LEU A 310 15.03 -6.03 6.15
N ASP A 311 14.25 -5.44 7.06
CA ASP A 311 12.95 -5.96 7.47
C ASP A 311 11.97 -6.05 6.28
N ILE A 312 12.04 -5.12 5.32
CA ILE A 312 11.22 -5.13 4.11
C ILE A 312 11.62 -6.28 3.16
N ILE A 313 12.92 -6.45 2.89
CA ILE A 313 13.38 -7.40 1.85
C ILE A 313 13.60 -8.82 2.35
N ILE A 314 13.53 -9.08 3.66
CA ILE A 314 13.95 -10.36 4.25
C ILE A 314 13.18 -11.55 3.69
N GLU A 315 11.87 -11.43 3.49
CA GLU A 315 11.05 -12.53 2.97
C GLU A 315 11.38 -12.81 1.50
N THR A 316 11.51 -11.77 0.69
CA THR A 316 11.91 -11.84 -0.72
C THR A 316 13.30 -12.46 -0.88
N ASP A 317 14.27 -12.03 -0.07
CA ASP A 317 15.63 -12.60 -0.06
C ASP A 317 15.60 -14.10 0.31
N GLN A 318 14.79 -14.49 1.31
CA GLN A 318 14.63 -15.89 1.70
C GLN A 318 13.97 -16.74 0.61
N ARG A 319 12.97 -16.21 -0.11
CA ARG A 319 12.34 -16.87 -1.26
C ARG A 319 13.37 -17.14 -2.35
N PHE A 320 14.12 -16.11 -2.74
CA PHE A 320 15.17 -16.25 -3.74
C PHE A 320 16.22 -17.28 -3.32
N GLN A 321 16.69 -17.21 -2.07
CA GLN A 321 17.67 -18.16 -1.56
C GLN A 321 17.20 -19.62 -1.62
N LYS A 322 15.91 -19.88 -1.38
CA LYS A 322 15.34 -21.24 -1.44
C LYS A 322 15.31 -21.81 -2.85
N ILE A 323 15.20 -20.96 -3.88
CA ILE A 323 15.09 -21.40 -5.27
C ILE A 323 16.44 -21.51 -6.01
N LEU A 324 17.54 -21.06 -5.39
CA LEU A 324 18.87 -21.17 -5.98
C LEU A 324 19.40 -22.62 -5.90
N ILE A 325 20.01 -23.07 -7.00
CA ILE A 325 20.73 -24.34 -7.13
C ILE A 325 22.16 -24.11 -7.62
N ASP A 326 23.02 -25.10 -7.37
CA ASP A 326 24.45 -25.04 -7.71
C ASP A 326 25.19 -23.80 -7.14
N CYS A 327 24.86 -23.42 -5.90
CA CYS A 327 25.43 -22.26 -5.17
C CYS A 327 26.95 -22.31 -4.94
N ARG A 328 27.63 -23.34 -5.43
CA ARG A 328 29.10 -23.45 -5.44
C ARG A 328 29.73 -22.55 -6.51
N LYS A 329 28.96 -22.18 -7.53
CA LYS A 329 29.39 -21.35 -8.66
C LYS A 329 28.76 -19.97 -8.58
N ARG A 330 29.39 -19.02 -9.25
CA ARG A 330 28.93 -17.62 -9.31
C ARG A 330 28.55 -17.26 -10.73
N ILE A 331 27.37 -16.65 -10.89
CA ILE A 331 26.83 -16.26 -12.20
C ILE A 331 27.49 -15.00 -12.77
N ASP A 332 27.99 -14.14 -11.89
CA ASP A 332 28.79 -12.98 -12.26
C ASP A 332 29.78 -12.55 -11.15
N GLN A 333 30.69 -11.64 -11.51
CA GLN A 333 31.44 -10.84 -10.54
C GLN A 333 30.67 -9.54 -10.29
N PRO A 334 30.43 -9.12 -9.03
CA PRO A 334 29.81 -7.84 -8.75
C PRO A 334 30.68 -6.74 -9.33
N THR A 335 30.03 -5.70 -9.86
CA THR A 335 30.68 -4.54 -10.49
C THR A 335 31.67 -3.86 -9.54
N GLU A 336 31.38 -3.87 -8.23
CA GLU A 336 32.30 -3.46 -7.18
C GLU A 336 32.44 -4.53 -6.08
N ASN A 337 33.61 -4.58 -5.42
CA ASN A 337 33.77 -5.43 -4.25
C ASN A 337 33.02 -4.79 -3.07
N PRO A 338 31.99 -5.44 -2.48
CA PRO A 338 31.31 -4.90 -1.31
C PRO A 338 32.32 -4.63 -0.19
N ARG A 339 32.16 -3.50 0.49
CA ARG A 339 33.09 -3.04 1.54
C ARG A 339 32.98 -3.94 2.77
N GLY A 340 33.67 -5.07 2.73
CA GLY A 340 33.91 -5.92 3.90
C GLY A 340 32.93 -7.08 4.06
N ALA A 341 33.43 -8.27 3.72
CA ALA A 341 33.18 -9.53 4.43
C ALA A 341 31.79 -10.22 4.32
N GLN A 342 31.38 -10.58 3.12
CA GLN A 342 30.92 -11.94 2.71
C GLN A 342 30.56 -11.85 1.23
N GLU A 343 30.76 -12.92 0.46
CA GLU A 343 30.26 -12.94 -0.92
C GLU A 343 28.73 -12.92 -0.88
N SER A 344 28.12 -11.98 -1.61
CA SER A 344 26.66 -11.80 -1.62
C SER A 344 25.94 -13.03 -2.16
N PHE A 345 25.01 -13.58 -1.39
CA PHE A 345 24.39 -14.87 -1.68
C PHE A 345 23.66 -14.92 -3.04
N TRP A 346 23.09 -13.79 -3.50
CA TRP A 346 22.32 -13.73 -4.75
C TRP A 346 23.16 -13.97 -6.01
N TYR A 347 24.50 -13.87 -5.91
CA TYR A 347 25.41 -14.27 -6.98
C TYR A 347 25.70 -15.77 -7.03
N HIS A 348 25.32 -16.52 -6.00
CA HIS A 348 25.68 -17.93 -5.86
C HIS A 348 24.57 -18.86 -6.34
N GLY A 349 24.84 -19.52 -7.45
CA GLY A 349 23.92 -20.45 -8.09
C GLY A 349 23.06 -19.80 -9.17
N VAL A 350 22.10 -20.58 -9.65
CA VAL A 350 21.07 -20.18 -10.62
C VAL A 350 19.75 -20.70 -10.13
N VAL A 351 18.64 -20.11 -10.54
CA VAL A 351 17.29 -20.62 -10.19
C VAL A 351 17.10 -22.07 -10.61
N HIS A 352 16.35 -22.85 -9.82
CA HIS A 352 16.14 -24.29 -10.05
C HIS A 352 15.30 -24.59 -11.30
N ASN A 353 14.49 -23.63 -11.75
CA ASN A 353 13.64 -23.77 -12.92
C ASN A 353 13.99 -22.70 -13.99
N PRO A 354 15.22 -22.75 -14.57
CA PRO A 354 15.59 -21.77 -15.59
C PRO A 354 14.83 -22.09 -16.88
N GLY A 355 14.19 -21.08 -17.45
CA GLY A 355 13.55 -21.17 -18.75
C GLY A 355 14.51 -21.54 -19.88
N ALA A 356 13.95 -21.75 -21.07
CA ALA A 356 14.71 -22.28 -22.20
C ALA A 356 15.86 -21.35 -22.66
N GLU A 357 15.68 -20.03 -22.56
CA GLU A 357 16.67 -19.04 -22.96
C GLU A 357 17.81 -18.95 -21.93
N LEU A 358 17.52 -18.69 -20.65
CA LEU A 358 18.54 -18.73 -19.59
C LEU A 358 19.33 -20.03 -19.59
N ARG A 359 18.67 -21.19 -19.69
CA ARG A 359 19.36 -22.49 -19.75
C ARG A 359 20.31 -22.59 -20.93
N ARG A 360 19.91 -22.08 -22.11
CA ARG A 360 20.74 -22.09 -23.32
C ARG A 360 21.99 -21.25 -23.14
N ASP A 361 21.87 -20.09 -22.52
CA ASP A 361 23.00 -19.20 -22.28
C ASP A 361 23.91 -19.72 -21.17
N LEU A 362 23.37 -20.35 -20.13
CA LEU A 362 24.17 -21.09 -19.14
C LEU A 362 24.97 -22.22 -19.79
N ILE A 363 24.41 -22.94 -20.76
CA ILE A 363 25.16 -23.95 -21.53
C ILE A 363 26.28 -23.30 -22.35
N ARG A 364 25.99 -22.19 -23.05
CA ARG A 364 26.96 -21.47 -23.90
C ARG A 364 28.13 -20.89 -23.10
N THR A 365 27.86 -20.42 -21.89
CA THR A 365 28.86 -19.89 -20.95
C THR A 365 29.63 -20.99 -20.21
N GLY A 366 29.27 -22.26 -20.40
CA GLY A 366 29.97 -23.40 -19.81
C GLY A 366 29.57 -23.69 -18.37
N TRP A 367 28.44 -23.17 -17.88
CA TRP A 367 27.97 -23.34 -16.49
C TRP A 367 27.94 -24.81 -16.06
N TYR A 368 27.49 -25.71 -16.94
CA TYR A 368 27.34 -27.14 -16.64
C TYR A 368 28.60 -27.99 -16.89
N GLN A 369 29.71 -27.39 -17.32
CA GLN A 369 30.95 -28.12 -17.64
C GLN A 369 31.91 -28.24 -16.44
N SER A 370 31.59 -27.62 -15.30
CA SER A 370 32.43 -27.55 -14.09
C SER A 370 31.83 -28.27 -12.87
#